data_AF-A0A2N1TDW4-F1
#
_entry.id   AF-A0A2N1TDW4-F1
#
_cell.length_a   1.000
_cell.length_b   1.000
_cell.length_c   1.000
_cell.angle_alpha   90.00
_cell.angle_beta   90.00
_cell.angle_gamma   90.00
#
_symmetry.space_group_name_H-M   'P 1'
#
loop_
_entity.id
_entity.type
_entity.pdbx_description
1 polymer ?
#
loop_
_entity_poly.entity_id
_entity_poly.type
_entity_poly.pdbx_seq_one_letter_code
_entity_poly.pdbx_strand_id
1 'polypeptide(L)'
;MKQRKQYIIDKNFQLKTTFSIIAIVSVISAIIIGGIATNIVYNNVKIKNIYEIEDNIVHFLTSRPISGQDEAMVNAMREIAINHSENMETLNVIIELNQILLVALIVAIVLQSILLYVLLIRKTHRISGPIFVMSNYIKEVIDGKWPTPRPLRDKDELKTFYHLFTQMVNVLKERDKNQK
;
A
#
# COMPACT_ATOMS: atom_id res chain seq x y z
N MET A 1 13.04 -35.32 3.94
CA MET A 1 13.35 -34.26 4.93
C MET A 1 12.58 -32.98 4.56
N LYS A 2 11.59 -32.55 5.35
CA LYS A 2 10.88 -31.27 5.13
C LYS A 2 11.88 -30.12 5.26
N GLN A 3 12.19 -29.43 4.16
CA GLN A 3 13.04 -28.23 4.20
C GLN A 3 12.39 -27.20 5.12
N ARG A 4 13.04 -26.86 6.24
CA ARG A 4 12.60 -25.75 7.10
C ARG A 4 12.73 -24.46 6.29
N LYS A 5 11.59 -23.93 5.79
CA LYS A 5 11.52 -22.69 5.01
C LYS A 5 11.52 -21.48 5.95
N GLN A 6 12.65 -21.23 6.61
CA GLN A 6 12.82 -19.99 7.37
C GLN A 6 13.11 -18.85 6.37
N TYR A 7 12.14 -17.95 6.20
CA TYR A 7 12.27 -16.75 5.35
C TYR A 7 13.02 -15.61 6.02
N ILE A 8 13.07 -15.62 7.35
CA ILE A 8 13.77 -14.60 8.12
C ILE A 8 15.11 -15.16 8.57
N ILE A 9 16.17 -14.86 7.81
CA ILE A 9 17.54 -15.33 8.08
C ILE A 9 18.30 -14.26 8.85
N ASP A 10 18.35 -13.03 8.30
CA ASP A 10 18.97 -11.88 8.93
C ASP A 10 17.88 -10.89 9.37
N LYS A 11 17.39 -11.07 10.60
CA LYS A 11 16.33 -10.23 11.18
C LYS A 11 16.71 -8.75 11.16
N ASN A 12 17.97 -8.43 11.45
CA ASN A 12 18.43 -7.06 11.58
C ASN A 12 18.41 -6.38 10.22
N PHE A 13 18.99 -7.00 9.18
CA PHE A 13 18.99 -6.43 7.84
C PHE A 13 17.60 -6.40 7.22
N GLN A 14 16.86 -7.52 7.28
CA GLN A 14 15.58 -7.65 6.58
C GLN A 14 14.51 -6.75 7.19
N LEU A 15 14.36 -6.73 8.52
CA LEU A 15 13.35 -5.89 9.17
C LEU A 15 13.73 -4.41 9.10
N LYS A 16 14.99 -4.04 9.35
CA LYS A 16 15.42 -2.63 9.26
C LYS A 16 15.18 -2.06 7.87
N THR A 17 15.57 -2.79 6.82
CA THR A 17 15.34 -2.35 5.44
C THR A 17 13.85 -2.29 5.10
N THR A 18 13.10 -3.33 5.47
CA THR A 18 11.65 -3.42 5.17
C THR A 18 10.87 -2.30 5.86
N PHE A 19 11.04 -2.12 7.17
CA PHE A 19 10.33 -1.08 7.92
C PHE A 19 10.76 0.34 7.53
N SER A 20 12.05 0.56 7.20
CA SER A 20 12.50 1.87 6.71
C SER A 20 11.80 2.25 5.40
N ILE A 21 11.74 1.33 4.44
CA ILE A 21 11.07 1.58 3.14
C ILE A 21 9.55 1.76 3.36
N ILE A 22 8.91 0.89 4.15
CA ILE A 22 7.48 1.02 4.44
C ILE A 22 7.20 2.37 5.11
N ALA A 23 7.99 2.80 6.08
CA ALA A 23 7.79 4.07 6.76
C ALA A 23 7.83 5.25 5.78
N ILE A 24 8.84 5.30 4.90
CA ILE A 24 8.96 6.36 3.89
C ILE A 24 7.74 6.36 2.96
N VAL A 25 7.37 5.20 2.43
CA VAL A 25 6.23 5.07 1.51
C VAL A 25 4.92 5.44 2.21
N SER A 26 4.71 5.00 3.45
CA SER A 26 3.50 5.32 4.22
C SER A 26 3.39 6.81 4.53
N VAL A 27 4.50 7.51 4.80
CA VAL A 27 4.49 8.97 4.99
C VAL A 27 4.05 9.68 3.70
N ILE A 28 4.62 9.28 2.55
CA ILE A 28 4.24 9.87 1.24
C ILE A 28 2.77 9.60 0.94
N SER A 29 2.31 8.35 1.12
CA SER A 29 0.92 7.97 0.92
C SER A 29 -0.01 8.76 1.86
N ALA A 30 0.37 8.97 3.12
CA ALA A 30 -0.42 9.74 4.09
C ALA A 30 -0.55 11.21 3.69
N ILE A 31 0.49 11.82 3.14
CA ILE A 31 0.43 13.22 2.65
C ILE A 31 -0.57 13.34 1.49
N ILE A 32 -0.46 12.45 0.49
CA ILE A 32 -1.34 12.45 -0.68
C ILE A 32 -2.79 12.22 -0.26
N ILE A 33 -3.03 11.19 0.55
CA ILE A 33 -4.37 10.81 0.98
C ILE A 33 -4.95 11.83 1.95
N GLY A 34 -4.15 12.42 2.83
CA GLY A 34 -4.57 13.51 3.71
C GLY A 34 -5.09 14.72 2.92
N GLY A 35 -4.41 15.09 1.82
CA GLY A 35 -4.87 16.14 0.91
C GLY A 35 -6.20 15.80 0.25
N ILE A 36 -6.33 14.59 -0.30
CA ILE A 36 -7.58 14.10 -0.93
C ILE A 36 -8.72 14.05 0.09
N ALA A 37 -8.49 13.47 1.26
CA ALA A 37 -9.48 13.33 2.31
C ALA A 37 -9.98 14.70 2.81
N THR A 38 -9.07 15.66 2.99
CA THR A 38 -9.44 17.03 3.37
C THR A 38 -10.34 17.67 2.32
N ASN A 39 -10.02 17.51 1.04
CA ASN A 39 -10.84 18.02 -0.05
C ASN A 39 -12.24 17.39 -0.07
N ILE A 40 -12.33 16.06 0.08
CA ILE A 40 -13.60 15.33 0.15
C ILE A 40 -14.45 15.82 1.33
N VAL A 41 -13.88 15.93 2.52
CA VAL A 41 -14.60 16.36 3.72
C VAL A 41 -15.10 17.80 3.57
N TYR A 42 -14.26 18.71 3.07
CA TYR A 42 -14.65 20.10 2.83
C TYR A 42 -15.79 20.20 1.82
N ASN A 43 -15.71 19.45 0.72
CA ASN A 43 -16.75 19.44 -0.31
C ASN A 43 -18.05 18.82 0.23
N ASN A 44 -17.98 17.75 1.02
CA ASN A 44 -19.16 17.14 1.63
C ASN A 44 -19.89 18.10 2.57
N VAL A 45 -19.17 18.85 3.40
CA VAL A 45 -19.78 19.87 4.27
C VAL A 45 -20.47 20.95 3.43
N LYS A 46 -19.82 21.41 2.36
CA LYS A 46 -20.41 22.40 1.45
C LYS A 46 -21.66 21.88 0.75
N ILE A 47 -21.63 20.65 0.25
CA ILE A 47 -22.77 20.00 -0.41
C ILE A 47 -23.93 19.85 0.59
N LYS A 48 -23.65 19.42 1.82
CA LYS A 48 -24.68 19.27 2.85
C LYS A 48 -25.36 20.61 3.19
N ASN A 49 -24.60 21.70 3.27
CA ASN A 49 -25.18 23.03 3.49
C ASN A 49 -26.07 23.46 2.32
N ILE A 50 -25.65 23.19 1.08
CA ILE A 50 -26.46 23.48 -0.12
C ILE A 50 -27.75 22.65 -0.10
N TYR A 51 -27.65 21.36 0.21
CA TYR A 51 -28.77 20.44 0.36
C TYR A 51 -29.80 21.00 1.36
N GLU A 52 -29.36 21.35 2.58
CA GLU A 52 -30.26 21.88 3.63
C GLU A 52 -30.91 23.21 3.23
N ILE A 53 -30.18 24.11 2.56
CA ILE A 53 -30.74 25.39 2.09
C ILE A 53 -31.78 25.15 0.99
N GLU A 54 -31.46 24.34 0.00
CA GLU A 54 -32.34 24.08 -1.14
C GLU A 54 -33.63 23.37 -0.72
N ASP A 55 -33.52 22.35 0.14
CA ASP A 55 -34.66 21.61 0.70
C ASP A 55 -35.61 22.54 1.46
N ASN A 56 -35.08 23.42 2.32
CA ASN A 56 -35.87 24.40 3.05
C ASN A 56 -36.58 25.40 2.12
N ILE A 57 -35.90 25.87 1.05
CA ILE A 57 -36.50 26.80 0.08
C ILE A 57 -37.66 26.14 -0.65
N VAL A 58 -37.45 24.94 -1.20
CA VAL A 58 -38.48 24.24 -2.00
C VAL A 58 -39.64 23.78 -1.11
N HIS A 59 -39.36 23.29 0.10
CA HIS A 59 -40.39 22.98 1.09
C HIS A 59 -41.23 24.21 1.46
N PHE A 60 -40.61 25.38 1.65
CA PHE A 60 -41.34 26.63 1.91
C PHE A 60 -42.21 27.07 0.73
N LEU A 61 -41.72 26.92 -0.51
CA LEU A 61 -42.47 27.27 -1.71
C LEU A 61 -43.66 26.34 -1.95
N THR A 62 -43.49 25.04 -1.67
CA THR A 62 -44.51 24.01 -1.90
C THR A 62 -45.55 23.90 -0.77
N SER A 63 -45.21 24.31 0.45
CA SER A 63 -46.13 24.31 1.60
C SER A 63 -47.09 25.52 1.63
N ARG A 64 -46.92 26.51 0.75
CA ARG A 64 -47.83 27.66 0.65
C ARG A 64 -49.16 27.25 0.00
N PRO A 65 -50.32 27.69 0.55
CA PRO A 65 -51.62 27.39 -0.04
C PRO A 65 -51.74 27.98 -1.45
N ILE A 66 -52.11 27.13 -2.41
CA ILE A 66 -52.19 27.41 -3.85
C ILE A 66 -53.49 28.19 -4.22
N SER A 67 -54.35 28.49 -3.25
CA SER A 67 -55.65 29.13 -3.48
C SER A 67 -55.50 30.50 -4.15
N GLY A 68 -55.95 30.61 -5.41
CA GLY A 68 -55.94 31.84 -6.20
C GLY A 68 -54.74 32.04 -7.13
N GLN A 69 -53.89 31.02 -7.34
CA GLN A 69 -52.75 31.09 -8.25
C GLN A 69 -53.11 30.69 -9.69
N ASP A 70 -52.43 31.32 -10.65
CA ASP A 70 -52.52 30.99 -12.09
C ASP A 70 -52.00 29.56 -12.37
N GLU A 71 -52.61 28.86 -13.34
CA GLU A 71 -52.30 27.47 -13.68
C GLU A 71 -50.82 27.29 -14.06
N ALA A 72 -50.22 28.31 -14.68
CA ALA A 72 -48.80 28.38 -15.00
C ALA A 72 -47.90 28.29 -13.74
N MET A 73 -48.30 28.94 -12.63
CA MET A 73 -47.52 28.93 -11.39
C MET A 73 -47.59 27.57 -10.68
N VAL A 74 -48.75 26.90 -10.74
CA VAL A 74 -48.93 25.54 -10.21
C VAL A 74 -48.04 24.55 -10.95
N ASN A 75 -47.99 24.63 -12.28
CA ASN A 75 -47.13 23.77 -13.10
C ASN A 75 -45.64 24.03 -12.86
N ALA A 76 -45.23 25.30 -12.75
CA ALA A 76 -43.85 25.65 -12.41
C ALA A 76 -43.42 25.14 -11.03
N MET A 77 -44.29 25.25 -10.00
CA MET A 77 -44.00 24.70 -8.67
C MET A 77 -43.87 23.17 -8.70
N ARG A 78 -44.70 22.49 -9.49
CA ARG A 78 -44.60 21.04 -9.68
C ARG A 78 -43.29 20.63 -10.35
N GLU A 79 -42.88 21.34 -11.39
CA GLU A 79 -41.61 21.09 -12.08
C GLU A 79 -40.41 21.32 -11.16
N ILE A 80 -40.41 22.42 -10.39
CA ILE A 80 -39.38 22.70 -9.38
C ILE A 80 -39.32 21.59 -8.34
N ALA A 81 -40.46 21.10 -7.85
CA ALA A 81 -40.50 20.02 -6.86
C ALA A 81 -39.93 18.71 -7.41
N ILE A 82 -40.22 18.37 -8.67
CA ILE A 82 -39.66 17.17 -9.33
C ILE A 82 -38.14 17.31 -9.50
N ASN A 83 -37.68 18.42 -10.10
CA ASN A 83 -36.26 18.67 -10.32
C ASN A 83 -35.48 18.72 -9.01
N HIS A 84 -36.07 19.30 -7.96
CA HIS A 84 -35.48 19.32 -6.62
C HIS A 84 -35.30 17.91 -6.07
N SER A 85 -36.33 17.05 -6.18
CA SER A 85 -36.23 15.66 -5.73
C SER A 85 -35.09 14.91 -6.42
N GLU A 86 -34.95 15.05 -7.74
CA GLU A 86 -33.87 14.42 -8.50
C GLU A 86 -32.48 14.96 -8.12
N ASN A 87 -32.37 16.27 -7.91
CA ASN A 87 -31.15 16.90 -7.43
C ASN A 87 -30.77 16.40 -6.03
N MET A 88 -31.73 16.32 -5.10
CA MET A 88 -31.48 15.85 -3.74
C MET A 88 -31.04 14.38 -3.72
N GLU A 89 -31.62 13.52 -4.55
CA GLU A 89 -31.16 12.15 -4.73
C GLU A 89 -29.71 12.10 -5.22
N THR A 90 -29.39 12.90 -6.24
CA THR A 90 -28.03 12.99 -6.79
C THR A 90 -27.02 13.46 -5.74
N LEU A 91 -27.36 14.47 -4.94
CA LEU A 91 -26.48 14.97 -3.88
C LEU A 91 -26.25 13.92 -2.78
N ASN A 92 -27.29 13.19 -2.39
CA ASN A 92 -27.19 12.12 -1.41
C ASN A 92 -26.25 11.01 -1.90
N VAL A 93 -26.39 10.57 -3.16
CA VAL A 93 -25.50 9.57 -3.77
C VAL A 93 -24.04 10.06 -3.77
N ILE A 94 -23.78 11.33 -4.09
CA ILE A 94 -22.42 11.89 -4.07
C ILE A 94 -21.84 11.86 -2.64
N ILE A 95 -22.61 12.22 -1.63
CA ILE A 95 -22.17 12.18 -0.23
C ILE A 95 -21.82 10.75 0.18
N GLU A 96 -22.66 9.77 -0.16
CA GLU A 96 -22.42 8.35 0.13
C GLU A 96 -21.16 7.83 -0.56
N LEU A 97 -21.00 8.11 -1.86
CA LEU A 97 -19.81 7.72 -2.62
C LEU A 97 -18.54 8.34 -2.01
N ASN A 98 -18.61 9.58 -1.54
CA ASN A 98 -17.48 10.24 -0.88
C ASN A 98 -17.12 9.57 0.46
N GLN A 99 -18.09 9.11 1.24
CA GLN A 99 -17.83 8.32 2.45
C GLN A 99 -17.17 6.97 2.13
N ILE A 100 -17.70 6.27 1.11
CA ILE A 100 -17.11 5.02 0.62
C ILE A 100 -15.68 5.25 0.14
N LEU A 101 -15.43 6.33 -0.59
CA LEU A 101 -14.10 6.70 -1.07
C LEU A 101 -13.12 6.91 0.09
N LEU A 102 -13.52 7.60 1.17
CA LEU A 102 -12.67 7.79 2.35
C LEU A 102 -12.30 6.44 3.01
N VAL A 103 -13.27 5.54 3.16
CA VAL A 103 -13.01 4.20 3.70
C VAL A 103 -12.10 3.40 2.76
N ALA A 104 -12.34 3.48 1.45
CA ALA A 104 -11.52 2.80 0.44
C ALA A 104 -10.06 3.28 0.46
N LEU A 105 -9.81 4.59 0.66
CA LEU A 105 -8.46 5.13 0.79
C LEU A 105 -7.72 4.57 2.01
N ILE A 106 -8.39 4.45 3.16
CA ILE A 106 -7.80 3.85 4.37
C ILE A 106 -7.45 2.38 4.12
N VAL A 107 -8.39 1.62 3.55
CA VAL A 107 -8.19 0.21 3.21
C VAL A 107 -7.02 0.05 2.23
N ALA A 108 -6.91 0.94 1.23
CA ALA A 108 -5.82 0.92 0.26
C ALA A 108 -4.44 1.10 0.92
N ILE A 109 -4.29 2.01 1.90
CA ILE A 109 -3.02 2.19 2.64
C ILE A 109 -2.62 0.91 3.37
N VAL A 110 -3.58 0.29 4.05
CA VAL A 110 -3.33 -0.93 4.83
C VAL A 110 -2.93 -2.07 3.89
N LEU A 111 -3.68 -2.29 2.81
CA LEU A 111 -3.38 -3.31 1.81
C LEU A 111 -2.03 -3.08 1.13
N GLN A 112 -1.73 -1.83 0.74
CA GLN A 112 -0.44 -1.45 0.17
C GLN A 112 0.71 -1.78 1.13
N SER A 113 0.56 -1.46 2.41
CA SER A 113 1.58 -1.71 3.44
C SER A 113 1.84 -3.21 3.61
N ILE A 114 0.77 -4.02 3.65
CA ILE A 114 0.88 -5.49 3.73
C ILE A 114 1.57 -6.05 2.48
N LEU A 115 1.16 -5.60 1.29
CA LEU A 115 1.74 -6.04 0.02
C LEU A 115 3.23 -5.72 -0.05
N LEU A 116 3.62 -4.48 0.29
CA LEU A 116 5.00 -4.04 0.33
C LEU A 116 5.82 -4.86 1.34
N TYR A 117 5.28 -5.13 2.53
CA TYR A 117 5.94 -5.97 3.52
C TYR A 117 6.28 -7.35 2.96
N VAL A 118 5.32 -8.03 2.34
CA VAL A 118 5.53 -9.37 1.76
C VAL A 118 6.57 -9.32 0.64
N LEU A 119 6.51 -8.32 -0.24
CA LEU A 119 7.45 -8.15 -1.35
C LEU A 119 8.88 -7.88 -0.86
N LEU A 120 9.05 -6.99 0.12
CA LEU A 120 10.35 -6.60 0.67
C LEU A 120 10.99 -7.74 1.46
N ILE A 121 10.23 -8.48 2.28
CA ILE A 121 10.75 -9.67 2.96
C ILE A 121 11.20 -10.72 1.94
N ARG A 122 10.40 -10.95 0.90
CA ARG A 122 10.77 -11.92 -0.15
C ARG A 122 12.03 -11.50 -0.90
N LYS A 123 12.18 -10.20 -1.21
CA LYS A 123 13.35 -9.65 -1.90
C LYS A 123 14.60 -9.68 -1.01
N THR A 124 14.50 -9.20 0.22
CA THR A 124 15.62 -9.21 1.17
C THR A 124 16.06 -10.63 1.52
N HIS A 125 15.15 -11.61 1.59
CA HIS A 125 15.51 -13.02 1.76
C HIS A 125 16.40 -13.58 0.64
N ARG A 126 16.15 -13.19 -0.61
CA ARG A 126 16.98 -13.60 -1.77
C ARG A 126 18.39 -13.01 -1.74
N ILE A 127 18.63 -11.99 -0.90
CA ILE A 127 19.93 -11.36 -0.68
C ILE A 127 20.58 -11.93 0.58
N SER A 128 19.89 -11.92 1.71
CA SER A 128 20.40 -12.39 3.00
C SER A 128 20.73 -13.89 3.01
N GLY A 129 20.01 -14.70 2.22
CA GLY A 129 20.28 -16.13 2.12
C GLY A 129 21.71 -16.45 1.67
N PRO A 130 22.12 -16.00 0.47
CA PRO A 130 23.50 -16.12 0.01
C PRO A 130 24.53 -15.52 0.95
N ILE A 131 24.27 -14.33 1.52
CA ILE A 131 25.17 -13.68 2.47
C ILE A 131 25.42 -14.60 3.66
N PHE A 132 24.35 -15.14 4.26
CA PHE A 132 24.46 -16.04 5.39
C PHE A 132 25.28 -17.31 5.06
N VAL A 133 25.09 -17.89 3.87
CA VAL A 133 25.87 -19.04 3.42
C VAL A 133 27.35 -18.68 3.29
N MET A 134 27.67 -17.58 2.60
CA MET A 134 29.06 -17.14 2.42
C MET A 134 29.71 -16.77 3.74
N SER A 135 29.01 -16.10 4.66
CA SER A 135 29.53 -15.77 5.99
C SER A 135 29.93 -17.02 6.79
N ASN A 136 29.18 -18.13 6.68
CA ASN A 136 29.56 -19.38 7.34
C ASN A 136 30.78 -20.02 6.68
N TYR A 137 30.87 -20.02 5.35
CA TYR A 137 32.06 -20.52 4.65
C TYR A 137 33.30 -19.69 4.97
N ILE A 138 33.17 -18.36 5.08
CA ILE A 138 34.27 -17.49 5.52
C ILE A 138 34.72 -17.88 6.93
N LYS A 139 33.80 -18.14 7.87
CA LYS A 139 34.15 -18.62 9.22
C LYS A 139 34.89 -19.95 9.18
N GLU A 140 34.44 -20.90 8.35
CA GLU A 140 35.16 -22.18 8.18
C GLU A 140 36.60 -21.96 7.72
N VAL A 141 36.82 -21.09 6.72
CA VAL A 141 38.16 -20.75 6.23
C VAL A 141 39.01 -20.05 7.32
N ILE A 142 38.41 -19.14 8.10
CA ILE A 142 39.08 -18.50 9.24
C ILE A 142 39.52 -19.54 10.29
N ASP A 143 38.70 -20.56 10.52
CA ASP A 143 38.99 -21.67 11.44
C ASP A 143 39.99 -22.70 10.85
N GLY A 144 40.60 -22.43 9.68
CA GLY A 144 41.53 -23.33 9.00
C GLY A 144 40.87 -24.54 8.35
N LYS A 145 39.55 -24.55 8.20
CA LYS A 145 38.78 -25.62 7.54
C LYS A 145 38.44 -25.20 6.10
N TRP A 146 38.36 -26.17 5.21
CA TRP A 146 37.96 -25.91 3.83
C TRP A 146 36.47 -26.23 3.62
N PRO A 147 35.61 -25.22 3.36
CA PRO A 147 34.19 -25.46 3.16
C PRO A 147 33.93 -26.27 1.90
N THR A 148 32.75 -26.88 1.83
CA THR A 148 32.27 -27.62 0.65
C THR A 148 31.13 -26.83 -0.02
N PRO A 149 31.43 -25.99 -1.03
CA PRO A 149 30.44 -25.10 -1.60
C PRO A 149 29.31 -25.88 -2.29
N ARG A 150 28.07 -25.60 -1.88
CA ARG A 150 26.84 -26.07 -2.54
C ARG A 150 26.26 -25.00 -3.47
N PRO A 151 25.52 -25.31 -4.54
CA PRO A 151 24.90 -24.27 -5.36
C PRO A 151 23.89 -23.42 -4.56
N LEU A 152 23.82 -22.12 -4.88
CA LEU A 152 22.77 -21.22 -4.36
C LEU A 152 21.41 -21.54 -4.98
N ARG A 153 20.33 -21.04 -4.38
CA ARG A 153 18.97 -21.25 -4.90
C ARG A 153 18.79 -20.46 -6.20
N ASP A 154 17.91 -20.94 -7.07
CA ASP A 154 17.69 -20.31 -8.39
C ASP A 154 17.26 -18.85 -8.32
N LYS A 155 16.60 -18.48 -7.23
CA LYS A 155 15.98 -17.16 -7.02
C LYS A 155 16.87 -16.18 -6.26
N ASP A 156 18.06 -16.62 -5.86
CA ASP A 156 19.01 -15.79 -5.10
C ASP A 156 19.68 -14.74 -6.01
N GLU A 157 19.88 -13.54 -5.49
CA GLU A 157 20.35 -12.39 -6.30
C GLU A 157 21.90 -12.32 -6.39
N LEU A 158 22.64 -12.92 -5.44
CA LEU A 158 24.11 -12.81 -5.34
C LEU A 158 24.89 -13.96 -6.01
N LYS A 159 24.35 -14.59 -7.05
CA LYS A 159 24.98 -15.75 -7.71
C LYS A 159 26.36 -15.46 -8.29
N THR A 160 26.54 -14.32 -8.95
CA THR A 160 27.82 -13.94 -9.56
C THR A 160 28.90 -13.78 -8.50
N PHE A 161 28.59 -13.04 -7.43
CA PHE A 161 29.52 -12.87 -6.31
C PHE A 161 29.82 -14.20 -5.61
N TYR A 162 28.79 -15.04 -5.43
CA TYR A 162 28.98 -16.39 -4.90
C TYR A 162 29.92 -17.23 -5.76
N HIS A 163 29.79 -17.16 -7.09
CA HIS A 163 30.68 -17.89 -7.98
C HIS A 163 32.14 -17.45 -7.81
N LEU A 164 32.40 -16.14 -7.79
CA LEU A 164 33.74 -15.59 -7.53
C LEU A 164 34.27 -16.02 -6.15
N PHE A 165 33.42 -16.00 -5.13
CA PHE A 165 33.77 -16.47 -3.79
C PHE A 165 34.19 -17.95 -3.81
N THR A 166 33.44 -18.83 -4.49
CA THR A 166 33.79 -20.25 -4.57
C THR A 166 35.09 -20.50 -5.34
N GLN A 167 35.35 -19.72 -6.40
CA GLN A 167 36.63 -19.79 -7.13
C GLN A 167 37.80 -19.41 -6.22
N MET A 168 37.68 -18.32 -5.46
CA MET A 168 38.69 -17.89 -4.48
C MET A 168 38.99 -18.99 -3.46
N VAL A 169 37.96 -19.59 -2.85
CA VAL A 169 38.12 -20.68 -1.87
C VAL A 169 38.85 -21.88 -2.49
N ASN A 170 38.51 -22.25 -3.72
CA ASN A 170 39.17 -23.35 -4.42
C ASN A 170 40.66 -23.06 -4.66
N VAL A 171 41.00 -21.84 -5.10
CA VAL A 171 42.40 -21.44 -5.30
C VAL A 171 43.19 -21.49 -3.98
N LEU A 172 42.61 -21.00 -2.89
CA LEU A 172 43.24 -21.04 -1.56
C LEU A 172 43.47 -22.48 -1.09
N LYS A 173 42.48 -23.36 -1.29
CA LYS A 173 42.55 -24.78 -0.93
C LYS A 173 43.64 -25.52 -1.71
N GLU A 174 43.76 -25.28 -3.01
CA GLU A 174 44.82 -25.89 -3.83
C GLU A 174 46.21 -25.37 -3.46
N ARG A 175 46.32 -24.08 -3.12
CA ARG A 175 47.59 -23.52 -2.62
C ARG A 175 48.04 -24.16 -1.31
N ASP A 176 47.14 -24.36 -0.35
CA ASP A 176 47.46 -25.02 0.93
C ASP A 176 47.89 -26.49 0.74
N LYS A 177 47.30 -27.19 -0.24
CA LYS A 177 47.73 -28.56 -0.60
C LYS A 177 49.13 -28.59 -1.19
N ASN A 178 49.47 -27.64 -2.06
CA ASN A 178 50.79 -27.59 -2.73
C ASN A 178 51.93 -27.12 -1.82
N GLN A 179 51.62 -26.57 -0.64
CA GLN A 179 52.59 -26.12 0.36
C GLN A 179 52.85 -27.15 1.47
N LYS A 180 52.13 -28.28 1.47
CA LYS A 180 52.32 -29.43 2.36
C LYS A 180 53.03 -30.55 1.64
#